data_AF-A0A2E4JSB7-F1
#
_entry.id   AF-A0A2E4JSB7-F1
#
_cell.length_a   1.000
_cell.length_b   1.000
_cell.length_c   1.000
_cell.angle_alpha   90.00
_cell.angle_beta   90.00
_cell.angle_gamma   90.00
#
_symmetry.space_group_name_H-M   'P 1'
#
loop_
_entity.id
_entity.type
_entity.pdbx_description
1 polymer ?
#
loop_
_entity_poly.entity_id
_entity_poly.type
_entity_poly.pdbx_seq_one_letter_code
_entity_poly.pdbx_strand_id
1 'polypeptide(L)'
;MKHVLVDTLRNHRVAQVVDTIEERFDVHPSLEWHECSDDTVERGAWNRNPDDGSFTNQRAAHDASPQGQRDNMKFERQLAYGPFGDQLDAIYRDMRDGTTTFIDHIDKVKSDIPKVAAVDPIDKDRILDPD
;
A
#
# COMPACT_ATOMS: atom_id res chain seq x y z
N MET A 1 24.70 -2.54 16.19
CA MET A 1 24.94 -1.95 14.85
C MET A 1 24.77 -3.07 13.85
N LYS A 2 23.78 -2.94 12.97
CA LYS A 2 23.42 -3.98 11.99
C LYS A 2 24.20 -3.76 10.70
N HIS A 3 24.31 -4.83 9.94
CA HIS A 3 24.81 -4.79 8.57
C HIS A 3 23.67 -5.04 7.60
N VAL A 4 23.59 -4.22 6.58
CA VAL A 4 22.49 -4.22 5.61
C VAL A 4 23.08 -4.47 4.24
N LEU A 5 22.58 -5.50 3.56
CA LEU A 5 22.92 -5.80 2.18
C LEU A 5 21.93 -5.06 1.28
N VAL A 6 22.46 -4.23 0.39
CA VAL A 6 21.69 -3.35 -0.49
C VAL A 6 21.85 -3.80 -1.94
N ASP A 7 20.74 -3.94 -2.66
CA ASP A 7 20.71 -4.26 -4.09
C ASP A 7 20.63 -2.98 -4.92
N THR A 8 21.73 -2.64 -5.58
CA THR A 8 21.87 -1.41 -6.37
C THR A 8 21.05 -1.44 -7.65
N LEU A 9 20.73 -2.62 -8.19
CA LEU A 9 19.88 -2.76 -9.39
C LEU A 9 18.40 -2.53 -9.10
N ARG A 10 18.00 -2.61 -7.83
CA ARG A 10 16.61 -2.44 -7.39
C ARG A 10 16.39 -1.14 -6.64
N ASN A 11 16.95 -0.04 -7.17
CA ASN A 11 16.86 1.28 -6.56
C ASN A 11 17.43 1.30 -5.12
N HIS A 12 18.57 0.63 -4.91
CA HIS A 12 19.21 0.52 -3.59
C HIS A 12 18.31 -0.09 -2.51
N ARG A 13 17.51 -1.11 -2.87
CA ARG A 13 16.60 -1.78 -1.95
C ARG A 13 17.36 -2.69 -0.98
N VAL A 14 16.94 -2.71 0.29
CA VAL A 14 17.47 -3.62 1.30
C VAL A 14 17.09 -5.06 0.95
N ALA A 15 18.11 -5.85 0.62
CA ALA A 15 18.00 -7.26 0.27
C ALA A 15 18.07 -8.18 1.49
N GLN A 16 18.87 -7.80 2.49
CA GLN A 16 19.07 -8.56 3.73
C GLN A 16 19.52 -7.65 4.88
N VAL A 17 19.14 -8.00 6.10
CA VAL A 17 19.62 -7.37 7.35
C VAL A 17 20.25 -8.46 8.20
N VAL A 18 21.43 -8.19 8.76
CA VAL A 18 22.20 -9.13 9.59
C VAL A 18 22.65 -8.41 10.85
N ASP A 19 22.27 -8.95 12.01
CA ASP A 19 22.56 -8.34 13.32
C ASP A 19 24.01 -8.55 13.76
N THR A 20 24.67 -9.59 13.26
CA THR A 20 26.06 -9.91 13.58
C THR A 20 26.71 -10.57 12.38
N ILE A 21 27.77 -9.95 11.87
CA ILE A 21 28.60 -10.57 10.84
C ILE A 21 29.92 -10.93 11.52
N GLU A 22 30.23 -12.23 11.62
CA GLU A 22 31.56 -12.68 12.05
C GLU A 22 32.60 -12.40 10.95
N GLU A 23 32.26 -12.65 9.68
CA GLU A 23 33.05 -12.24 8.50
C GLU A 23 32.14 -11.81 7.34
N ARG A 24 32.45 -10.65 6.72
CA ARG A 24 31.77 -10.23 5.48
C ARG A 24 32.22 -11.18 4.38
N PHE A 25 31.26 -11.80 3.69
CA PHE A 25 31.54 -12.66 2.54
C PHE A 25 31.37 -11.90 1.23
N ASP A 26 32.03 -12.40 0.19
CA ASP A 26 31.95 -11.83 -1.16
C ASP A 26 30.52 -11.95 -1.70
N VAL A 27 29.99 -10.81 -2.15
CA VAL A 27 28.66 -10.71 -2.74
C VAL A 27 28.76 -10.36 -4.21
N HIS A 28 27.66 -10.56 -4.95
CA HIS A 28 27.58 -10.17 -6.35
C HIS A 28 27.85 -8.65 -6.51
N PRO A 29 28.47 -8.17 -7.61
CA PRO A 29 28.79 -6.74 -7.80
C PRO A 29 27.61 -5.77 -7.74
N SER A 30 26.38 -6.25 -7.84
CA SER A 30 25.15 -5.46 -7.64
C SER A 30 24.71 -5.34 -6.18
N LEU A 31 25.45 -5.95 -5.25
CA LEU A 31 25.12 -6.00 -3.85
C LEU A 31 26.23 -5.31 -3.04
N GLU A 32 25.82 -4.49 -2.08
CA GLU A 32 26.75 -3.72 -1.26
C GLU A 32 26.40 -3.84 0.22
N TRP A 33 27.42 -4.05 1.06
CA TRP A 33 27.27 -4.04 2.51
C TRP A 33 27.36 -2.61 3.05
N HIS A 34 26.39 -2.24 3.87
CA HIS A 34 26.34 -0.95 4.57
C HIS A 34 26.09 -1.16 6.06
N GLU A 35 26.68 -0.32 6.88
CA GLU A 35 26.40 -0.29 8.33
C GLU A 35 25.16 0.53 8.60
N CYS A 36 24.32 0.07 9.52
CA CYS A 36 23.10 0.75 9.92
C CYS A 36 22.93 0.69 11.43
N SER A 37 22.75 1.85 12.06
CA SER A 37 22.44 1.97 13.48
C SER A 37 20.94 2.01 13.78
N ASP A 38 20.10 2.10 12.75
CA ASP A 38 18.65 2.11 12.89
C ASP A 38 18.12 0.67 12.92
N ASP A 39 17.66 0.26 14.10
CA ASP A 39 17.17 -1.10 14.33
C ASP A 39 15.81 -1.38 13.68
N THR A 40 15.13 -0.35 13.15
CA THR A 40 13.85 -0.47 12.43
C THR A 40 14.01 -0.82 10.95
N VAL A 41 15.24 -0.74 10.42
CA VAL A 41 15.51 -1.09 9.02
C VAL A 41 15.34 -2.60 8.82
N GLU A 42 14.48 -2.93 7.85
CA GLU A 42 14.07 -4.29 7.55
C GLU A 42 14.22 -4.61 6.06
N ARG A 43 14.19 -5.90 5.74
CA ARG A 43 14.24 -6.38 4.37
C ARG A 43 13.03 -5.91 3.56
N GLY A 44 13.28 -5.45 2.34
CA GLY A 44 12.28 -5.35 1.28
C GLY A 44 11.45 -4.06 1.25
N ALA A 45 11.15 -3.39 2.36
CA ALA A 45 10.42 -2.11 2.34
C ALA A 45 11.33 -0.87 2.36
N TRP A 46 12.61 -1.09 2.64
CA TRP A 46 13.59 -0.03 2.85
C TRP A 46 14.52 0.12 1.65
N ASN A 47 14.88 1.36 1.35
CA ASN A 47 15.88 1.71 0.35
C ASN A 47 16.94 2.61 0.98
N ARG A 48 18.21 2.40 0.62
CA ARG A 48 19.30 3.30 1.01
C ARG A 48 19.42 4.43 0.00
N ASN A 49 19.50 5.67 0.47
CA ASN A 49 19.86 6.79 -0.37
C ASN A 49 21.39 6.75 -0.62
N PRO A 50 21.86 6.67 -1.89
CA PRO A 50 23.29 6.66 -2.18
C PRO A 50 24.01 7.94 -1.75
N ASP A 51 23.32 9.09 -1.74
CA ASP A 51 23.94 10.40 -1.55
C ASP A 51 24.31 10.70 -0.09
N ASP A 52 23.44 10.35 0.86
CA ASP A 52 23.61 10.64 2.29
C ASP A 52 23.69 9.37 3.16
N GLY A 53 23.47 8.20 2.58
CA GLY A 53 23.49 6.91 3.27
C GLY A 53 22.29 6.64 4.17
N SER A 54 21.28 7.51 4.18
CA SER A 54 20.05 7.32 4.94
C SER A 54 19.23 6.13 4.41
N PHE A 55 18.41 5.55 5.28
CA PHE A 55 17.46 4.50 4.91
C PHE A 55 16.04 5.05 4.98
N THR A 56 15.24 4.81 3.94
CA THR A 56 13.85 5.26 3.85
C THR A 56 12.92 4.08 3.63
N ASN A 57 11.86 4.00 4.43
CA ASN A 57 10.81 3.02 4.25
C ASN A 57 9.86 3.48 3.14
N GLN A 58 10.06 2.97 1.94
CA GLN A 58 9.28 3.32 0.75
C GLN A 58 7.82 2.90 0.88
N ARG A 59 7.55 1.80 1.60
CA ARG A 59 6.18 1.36 1.85
C ARG A 59 5.44 2.33 2.77
N ALA A 60 6.06 2.73 3.88
CA ALA A 60 5.49 3.70 4.80
C ALA A 60 5.29 5.06 4.10
N ALA A 61 6.25 5.50 3.28
CA ALA A 61 6.13 6.72 2.49
C ALA A 61 4.97 6.65 1.50
N HIS A 62 4.81 5.51 0.80
CA HIS A 62 3.67 5.29 -0.08
C HIS A 62 2.34 5.30 0.67
N ASP A 63 2.24 4.57 1.78
CA ASP A 63 1.01 4.45 2.56
C ASP A 63 0.59 5.80 3.19
N ALA A 64 1.56 6.67 3.49
CA ALA A 64 1.33 8.05 3.92
C ALA A 64 0.95 9.01 2.78
N SER A 65 1.24 8.65 1.52
CA SER A 65 0.93 9.48 0.35
C SER A 65 -0.58 9.47 0.03
N PRO A 66 -1.11 10.51 -0.66
CA PRO A 66 -2.51 10.51 -1.10
C PRO A 66 -2.88 9.28 -1.94
N GLN A 67 -1.95 8.78 -2.75
CA GLN A 67 -2.17 7.61 -3.58
C GLN A 67 -2.27 6.32 -2.73
N GLY A 68 -1.36 6.13 -1.77
CA GLY A 68 -1.42 4.95 -0.89
C GLY A 68 -2.63 4.97 0.05
N GLN A 69 -3.02 6.13 0.56
CA GLN A 69 -4.28 6.29 1.29
C GLN A 69 -5.49 5.87 0.43
N ARG A 70 -5.49 6.21 -0.86
CA ARG A 70 -6.55 5.82 -1.80
C ARG A 70 -6.56 4.32 -2.09
N ASP A 71 -5.39 3.73 -2.28
CA ASP A 71 -5.27 2.30 -2.56
C ASP A 71 -5.68 1.47 -1.35
N ASN A 72 -5.30 1.90 -0.14
CA ASN A 72 -5.75 1.28 1.12
C ASN A 72 -7.28 1.38 1.28
N MET A 73 -7.86 2.57 1.10
CA MET A 73 -9.32 2.76 1.15
C MET A 73 -10.05 1.85 0.15
N LYS A 74 -9.55 1.72 -1.08
CA LYS A 74 -10.14 0.82 -2.09
C LYS A 74 -10.06 -0.64 -1.67
N PHE A 75 -8.90 -1.07 -1.20
CA PHE A 75 -8.67 -2.43 -0.75
C PHE A 75 -9.58 -2.80 0.43
N GLU A 76 -9.67 -1.93 1.44
CA GLU A 76 -10.54 -2.13 2.61
C GLU A 76 -12.02 -2.21 2.20
N ARG A 77 -12.48 -1.31 1.32
CA ARG A 77 -13.86 -1.37 0.81
C ARG A 77 -14.13 -2.64 0.01
N GLN A 78 -13.19 -3.06 -0.84
CA GLN A 78 -13.34 -4.30 -1.62
C GLN A 78 -13.48 -5.52 -0.70
N LEU A 79 -12.70 -5.59 0.38
CA LEU A 79 -12.84 -6.64 1.38
C LEU A 79 -14.20 -6.57 2.09
N ALA A 80 -14.64 -5.38 2.48
CA ALA A 80 -15.90 -5.18 3.20
C ALA A 80 -17.15 -5.41 2.35
N TYR A 81 -17.08 -5.20 1.03
CA TYR A 81 -18.16 -5.54 0.10
C TYR A 81 -18.34 -7.04 -0.09
N GLY A 82 -17.30 -7.83 0.15
CA GLY A 82 -17.31 -9.28 -0.05
C GLY A 82 -17.18 -9.70 -1.53
N PRO A 83 -17.37 -10.99 -1.85
CA PRO A 83 -17.23 -11.52 -3.20
C PRO A 83 -18.18 -10.89 -4.20
N PHE A 84 -17.73 -10.71 -5.45
CA PHE A 84 -18.54 -10.06 -6.49
C PHE A 84 -19.85 -10.80 -6.81
N GLY A 85 -19.87 -12.13 -6.74
CA GLY A 85 -21.10 -12.92 -6.94
C GLY A 85 -22.16 -12.61 -5.87
N ASP A 86 -21.76 -12.54 -4.61
CA ASP A 86 -22.66 -12.23 -3.50
C ASP A 86 -23.23 -10.81 -3.60
N GLN A 87 -22.43 -9.88 -4.12
CA GLN A 87 -22.88 -8.50 -4.40
C GLN A 87 -23.96 -8.48 -5.48
N LEU A 88 -23.76 -9.19 -6.60
CA LEU A 88 -24.77 -9.28 -7.67
C LEU A 88 -26.07 -9.91 -7.19
N ASP A 89 -25.98 -10.98 -6.39
CA ASP A 89 -27.13 -11.64 -5.80
C ASP A 89 -27.87 -10.73 -4.81
N ALA A 90 -27.14 -9.94 -4.03
CA ALA A 90 -27.73 -8.98 -3.10
C ALA A 90 -28.46 -7.85 -3.85
N ILE A 91 -27.87 -7.32 -4.92
CA ILE A 91 -28.52 -6.33 -5.81
C ILE A 91 -29.79 -6.92 -6.42
N TYR A 92 -29.72 -8.15 -6.94
CA TYR A 92 -30.89 -8.82 -7.51
C TYR A 92 -32.00 -9.00 -6.48
N ARG A 93 -31.67 -9.42 -5.25
CA ARG A 93 -32.64 -9.54 -4.15
C ARG A 93 -33.29 -8.20 -3.82
N ASP A 94 -32.51 -7.14 -3.69
CA ASP A 94 -33.03 -5.79 -3.44
C ASP A 94 -34.00 -5.34 -4.55
N MET A 95 -33.65 -5.57 -5.82
CA MET A 95 -34.52 -5.25 -6.96
C MET A 95 -35.80 -6.10 -7.01
N ARG A 96 -35.70 -7.39 -6.70
CA ARG A 96 -36.84 -8.32 -6.75
C ARG A 96 -37.82 -8.09 -5.61
N ASP A 97 -37.29 -7.86 -4.41
CA ASP A 97 -38.08 -7.81 -3.17
C ASP A 97 -38.43 -6.36 -2.78
N GLY A 98 -37.89 -5.36 -3.48
CA GLY A 98 -38.12 -3.94 -3.20
C GLY A 98 -37.44 -3.47 -1.92
N THR A 99 -36.31 -4.07 -1.57
CA THR A 99 -35.53 -3.76 -0.35
C THR A 99 -34.29 -2.92 -0.67
N THR A 100 -33.66 -2.40 0.38
CA THR A 100 -32.43 -1.58 0.30
C THR A 100 -31.26 -2.21 1.05
N THR A 101 -31.33 -3.50 1.39
CA THR A 101 -30.39 -4.12 2.34
C THR A 101 -28.94 -4.03 1.85
N PHE A 102 -28.70 -4.23 0.55
CA PHE A 102 -27.37 -4.10 -0.02
C PHE A 102 -26.93 -2.64 -0.12
N ILE A 103 -27.84 -1.73 -0.48
CA ILE A 103 -27.56 -0.28 -0.50
C ILE A 103 -27.14 0.19 0.91
N ASP A 104 -27.90 -0.20 1.93
CA ASP A 104 -27.64 0.14 3.34
C ASP A 104 -26.28 -0.42 3.81
N HIS A 105 -25.92 -1.64 3.37
CA HIS A 105 -24.59 -2.22 3.59
C HIS A 105 -23.50 -1.38 2.94
N ILE A 106 -23.66 -1.00 1.67
CA ILE A 106 -22.68 -0.17 0.95
C ILE A 106 -22.53 1.20 1.61
N ASP A 107 -23.62 1.82 2.05
CA ASP A 107 -23.60 3.11 2.74
C ASP A 107 -22.88 3.00 4.08
N LYS A 108 -23.14 1.94 4.85
CA LYS A 108 -22.38 1.64 6.07
C LYS A 108 -20.89 1.49 5.78
N VAL A 109 -20.50 0.68 4.79
CA VAL A 109 -19.09 0.47 4.43
C VAL A 109 -18.42 1.78 4.01
N LYS A 110 -19.11 2.64 3.25
CA LYS A 110 -18.58 3.94 2.83
C LYS A 110 -18.50 4.97 3.96
N SER A 111 -19.37 4.85 4.95
CA SER A 111 -19.32 5.63 6.19
C SER A 111 -18.15 5.20 7.07
N ASP A 112 -17.97 3.88 7.26
CA ASP A 112 -16.91 3.31 8.09
C ASP A 112 -15.52 3.49 7.44
N ILE A 113 -15.44 3.42 6.10
CA ILE A 113 -14.23 3.63 5.31
C ILE A 113 -14.45 4.84 4.40
N PRO A 114 -14.29 6.08 4.89
CA PRO A 114 -14.63 7.29 4.16
C PRO A 114 -13.76 7.50 2.92
N LYS A 115 -14.30 8.25 1.96
CA LYS A 115 -13.57 8.58 0.74
C LYS A 115 -12.41 9.51 1.07
N VAL A 116 -11.19 9.12 0.71
CA VAL A 116 -10.04 10.02 0.76
C VAL A 116 -10.11 11.00 -0.41
N ALA A 117 -9.83 12.28 -0.17
CA ALA A 117 -9.95 13.36 -1.17
C ALA A 117 -8.92 13.29 -2.32
N ALA A 118 -8.07 12.26 -2.34
CA ALA A 118 -7.06 12.05 -3.37
C ALA A 118 -7.73 11.81 -4.74
N VAL A 119 -7.35 12.64 -5.72
CA VAL A 119 -7.87 12.77 -7.09
C VAL A 119 -8.54 11.49 -7.60
N ASP A 120 -9.86 11.39 -7.42
CA ASP A 120 -10.64 10.32 -8.02
C ASP A 120 -11.01 10.74 -9.44
N PRO A 121 -10.52 10.08 -10.50
CA PRO A 121 -10.87 10.45 -11.87
C PRO A 121 -12.38 10.32 -12.15
N ILE A 122 -13.11 9.48 -11.40
CA ILE A 122 -14.58 9.39 -11.48
C ILE A 122 -15.29 10.65 -10.95
N ASP A 123 -14.66 11.44 -10.08
CA ASP A 123 -15.25 12.70 -9.60
C ASP A 123 -15.14 13.83 -10.62
N LYS A 124 -14.26 13.72 -11.62
CA LYS A 124 -14.06 14.80 -12.61
C LYS A 124 -15.23 14.90 -13.61
N ASP A 125 -15.98 13.82 -13.80
CA ASP A 125 -17.04 13.73 -14.81
C ASP A 125 -18.45 13.80 -14.21
N ARG A 126 -18.57 14.02 -12.88
CA ARG A 126 -19.88 14.17 -12.20
C ARG A 126 -20.38 15.61 -12.13
N ILE A 127 -19.89 16.48 -13.01
CA ILE A 127 -20.53 17.74 -13.41
C ILE A 127 -21.00 17.57 -14.85
N LEU A 128 -22.05 16.76 -15.04
CA LEU A 128 -23.01 17.05 -16.10
C LEU A 128 -24.16 17.72 -15.35
N ASP A 129 -24.15 19.05 -15.36
CA ASP A 129 -25.30 19.84 -14.96
C ASP A 129 -26.53 19.30 -15.72
N PRO A 130 -27.62 18.95 -15.03
CA PRO A 130 -28.88 18.73 -15.72
C PRO A 130 -29.40 20.11 -16.17
N ASP A 131 -29.41 20.33 -17.49
CA ASP A 131 -30.22 21.36 -18.14
C ASP A 131 -31.71 21.24 -17.77
#